data_AF-K2EV79-F1
#
_entry.id   AF-K2EV79-F1
#
_cell.length_a   1.000
_cell.length_b   1.000
_cell.length_c   1.000
_cell.angle_alpha   90.00
_cell.angle_beta   90.00
_cell.angle_gamma   90.00
#
_symmetry.space_group_name_H-M   'P 1'
#
loop_
_entity.id
_entity.type
_entity.pdbx_description
1 polymer ?
#
loop_
_entity_poly.entity_id
_entity_poly.type
_entity_poly.pdbx_seq_one_letter_code
_entity_poly.pdbx_strand_id
1 'polypeptide(L)'
;MKNKHLVFVALFVSVFFFASASATHALMTNPAPALFHEDDDTELFTPESLIIDFELWDIGDLLPNTFSEFGFFFAGDDPTNSANRTIIFGNEDFFSLSLEEAASINFNTGIVRDLTDFSQQDAFTPGAGDIGFYYTLNNLTIYTLSIYNILGSDVGTFRFRDNPNAYLIGFESPLVSTPLAYELVAGVSPVPEPATMMLVGTGLAGLIPVLRRKRG
;
A
#
# COMPACT_ATOMS: atom_id res chain seq x y z
N MET A 1 14.58 7.14 47.54
CA MET A 1 13.81 8.05 46.66
C MET A 1 14.36 8.18 45.23
N LYS A 2 15.36 7.39 44.77
CA LYS A 2 16.02 7.63 43.46
C LYS A 2 15.44 6.86 42.25
N ASN A 3 14.61 5.83 42.45
CA ASN A 3 14.19 4.94 41.34
C ASN A 3 12.86 5.31 40.68
N LYS A 4 12.11 6.29 41.22
CA LYS A 4 10.79 6.68 40.67
C LYS A 4 10.88 7.59 39.44
N HIS A 5 11.98 8.31 39.28
CA HIS A 5 12.20 9.21 38.14
C HIS A 5 12.68 8.46 36.89
N LEU A 6 13.41 7.35 37.05
CA LEU A 6 13.95 6.58 35.91
C LEU A 6 12.84 5.87 35.10
N VAL A 7 11.85 5.30 35.78
CA VAL A 7 10.72 4.61 35.12
C VAL A 7 9.81 5.58 34.38
N PHE A 8 9.64 6.80 34.91
CA PHE A 8 8.83 7.82 34.27
C PHE A 8 9.47 8.35 32.98
N VAL A 9 10.80 8.52 32.98
CA VAL A 9 11.56 8.94 31.79
C VAL A 9 11.57 7.85 30.73
N ALA A 10 11.74 6.58 31.10
CA ALA A 10 11.68 5.46 30.14
C ALA A 10 10.30 5.33 29.46
N LEU A 11 9.21 5.53 30.21
CA LEU A 11 7.84 5.50 29.67
C LEU A 11 7.55 6.70 28.75
N PHE A 12 8.09 7.88 29.10
CA PHE A 12 7.93 9.09 28.29
C PHE A 12 8.71 9.01 26.97
N VAL A 13 9.92 8.43 27.01
CA VAL A 13 10.76 8.19 25.82
C VAL A 13 10.12 7.13 24.92
N SER A 14 9.54 6.06 25.46
CA SER A 14 8.81 5.09 24.62
C SER A 14 7.57 5.70 23.98
N VAL A 15 6.78 6.51 24.69
CA VAL A 15 5.60 7.17 24.10
C VAL A 15 6.02 8.17 23.02
N PHE A 16 7.12 8.91 23.19
CA PHE A 16 7.58 9.86 22.16
C PHE A 16 8.17 9.19 20.91
N PHE A 17 8.80 8.01 21.03
CA PHE A 17 9.27 7.26 19.85
C PHE A 17 8.13 6.55 19.09
N PHE A 18 6.99 6.26 19.75
CA PHE A 18 5.82 5.66 19.10
C PHE A 18 4.73 6.68 18.70
N ALA A 19 4.75 7.90 19.23
CA ALA A 19 3.78 8.97 18.91
C ALA A 19 4.21 9.88 17.73
N SER A 20 5.31 9.56 17.06
CA SER A 20 5.67 10.20 15.78
C SER A 20 4.86 9.69 14.57
N ALA A 21 3.93 8.75 14.78
CA ALA A 21 2.79 8.52 13.89
C ALA A 21 1.64 9.42 14.38
N SER A 22 1.03 10.31 13.61
CA SER A 22 0.73 10.23 12.19
C SER A 22 0.86 11.64 11.60
N ALA A 23 1.63 11.79 10.51
CA ALA A 23 1.34 12.91 9.63
C ALA A 23 -0.11 12.70 9.16
N THR A 24 -0.96 13.70 9.31
CA THR A 24 -2.30 13.67 8.70
C THR A 24 -2.07 13.84 7.20
N HIS A 25 -1.94 12.71 6.50
CA HIS A 25 -1.86 12.64 5.05
C HIS A 25 -3.19 13.13 4.46
N ALA A 26 -3.16 13.82 3.33
CA ALA A 26 -4.39 14.16 2.64
C ALA A 26 -4.95 12.84 2.10
N LEU A 27 -6.08 12.39 2.65
CA LEU A 27 -6.73 11.17 2.19
C LEU A 27 -7.13 11.35 0.72
N MET A 28 -6.66 10.45 -0.14
CA MET A 28 -7.06 10.43 -1.55
C MET A 28 -8.57 10.26 -1.61
N THR A 29 -9.25 11.10 -2.39
CA THR A 29 -10.72 11.02 -2.48
C THR A 29 -11.13 9.88 -3.40
N ASN A 30 -12.07 9.05 -2.95
CA ASN A 30 -12.63 7.97 -3.77
C ASN A 30 -13.19 8.53 -5.10
N PRO A 31 -12.64 8.14 -6.26
CA PRO A 31 -13.05 8.68 -7.55
C PRO A 31 -14.43 8.18 -8.01
N ALA A 32 -14.92 7.08 -7.43
CA ALA A 32 -16.19 6.45 -7.79
C ALA A 32 -16.93 5.90 -6.55
N PRO A 33 -17.49 6.78 -5.67
CA PRO A 33 -18.08 6.40 -4.39
C PRO A 33 -19.32 5.51 -4.49
N ALA A 34 -19.96 5.45 -5.67
CA ALA A 34 -21.04 4.53 -5.96
C ALA A 34 -20.58 3.06 -6.09
N LEU A 35 -19.32 2.84 -6.47
CA LEU A 35 -18.73 1.53 -6.75
C LEU A 35 -17.80 1.06 -5.61
N PHE A 36 -17.04 1.97 -5.03
CA PHE A 36 -16.04 1.65 -4.01
C PHE A 36 -16.42 2.21 -2.64
N HIS A 37 -15.88 1.60 -1.59
CA HIS A 37 -15.87 2.16 -0.24
C HIS A 37 -14.90 3.35 -0.15
N GLU A 38 -14.99 4.13 0.93
CA GLU A 38 -13.95 5.13 1.23
C GLU A 38 -12.61 4.42 1.43
N ASP A 39 -11.53 5.20 1.34
CA ASP A 39 -10.17 4.76 1.64
C ASP A 39 -10.12 4.03 2.99
N ASP A 40 -9.59 2.83 3.00
CA ASP A 40 -9.48 2.01 4.21
C ASP A 40 -8.06 1.84 4.74
N ASP A 41 -7.12 2.64 4.19
CA ASP A 41 -5.71 2.70 4.60
C ASP A 41 -4.99 1.33 4.49
N THR A 42 -5.51 0.38 3.70
CA THR A 42 -4.86 -0.91 3.51
C THR A 42 -3.52 -0.73 2.80
N GLU A 43 -2.42 -1.13 3.45
CA GLU A 43 -1.07 -1.05 2.86
C GLU A 43 -0.59 -2.36 2.24
N LEU A 44 -1.09 -3.50 2.74
CA LEU A 44 -0.67 -4.85 2.37
C LEU A 44 -1.86 -5.73 2.05
N PHE A 45 -1.63 -6.68 1.15
CA PHE A 45 -2.65 -7.59 0.65
C PHE A 45 -2.14 -9.02 0.68
N THR A 46 -2.99 -9.95 1.12
CA THR A 46 -2.77 -11.38 0.91
C THR A 46 -3.28 -11.72 -0.50
N PRO A 47 -2.40 -12.16 -1.42
CA PRO A 47 -2.82 -12.52 -2.78
C PRO A 47 -3.50 -13.89 -2.82
N GLU A 48 -4.52 -14.03 -3.66
CA GLU A 48 -5.01 -15.34 -4.12
C GLU A 48 -4.01 -15.99 -5.08
N SER A 49 -4.25 -17.25 -5.46
CA SER A 49 -3.37 -17.95 -6.41
C SER A 49 -3.30 -17.30 -7.80
N LEU A 50 -4.34 -16.54 -8.16
CA LEU A 50 -4.45 -15.81 -9.40
C LEU A 50 -5.04 -14.43 -9.09
N ILE A 51 -4.32 -13.39 -9.48
CA ILE A 51 -4.81 -12.01 -9.48
C ILE A 51 -5.07 -11.59 -10.92
N ILE A 52 -6.11 -10.80 -11.11
CA ILE A 52 -6.36 -10.07 -12.36
C ILE A 52 -6.24 -8.59 -12.04
N ASP A 53 -5.50 -7.89 -12.89
CA ASP A 53 -5.28 -6.46 -12.79
C ASP A 53 -5.80 -5.76 -14.04
N PHE A 54 -6.30 -4.54 -13.86
CA PHE A 54 -6.74 -3.66 -14.94
C PHE A 54 -6.23 -2.27 -14.69
N GLU A 55 -5.44 -1.75 -15.63
CA GLU A 55 -5.08 -0.35 -15.64
C GLU A 55 -6.29 0.45 -16.10
N LEU A 56 -6.84 1.26 -15.20
CA LEU A 56 -7.99 2.12 -15.53
C LEU A 56 -7.54 3.47 -16.05
N TRP A 57 -6.40 3.95 -15.57
CA TRP A 57 -5.84 5.24 -15.92
C TRP A 57 -4.39 5.38 -15.42
N ASP A 58 -3.48 5.75 -16.32
CA ASP A 58 -2.11 6.17 -16.00
C ASP A 58 -1.82 7.55 -16.63
N ILE A 59 -1.25 8.48 -15.85
CA ILE A 59 -0.80 9.78 -16.35
C ILE A 59 0.44 9.65 -17.26
N GLY A 60 1.25 8.62 -17.08
CA GLY A 60 2.46 8.34 -17.85
C GLY A 60 2.16 8.23 -19.34
N ASP A 61 1.09 7.52 -19.69
CA ASP A 61 0.58 7.36 -21.06
C ASP A 61 0.24 8.67 -21.75
N LEU A 62 -0.17 9.67 -20.98
CA LEU A 62 -0.60 10.96 -21.50
C LEU A 62 0.57 11.91 -21.75
N LEU A 63 1.76 11.61 -21.22
CA LEU A 63 2.90 12.52 -21.19
C LEU A 63 4.06 12.01 -22.05
N PRO A 64 4.49 12.76 -23.08
CA PRO A 64 5.55 12.30 -23.98
C PRO A 64 6.90 12.16 -23.26
N ASN A 65 7.63 11.08 -23.55
CA ASN A 65 8.93 10.72 -22.94
C ASN A 65 8.86 10.52 -21.42
N THR A 66 7.70 10.08 -20.93
CA THR A 66 7.52 9.71 -19.53
C THR A 66 7.69 8.21 -19.37
N PHE A 67 8.34 7.83 -18.29
CA PHE A 67 8.39 6.45 -17.85
C PHE A 67 7.39 6.27 -16.72
N SER A 68 6.52 5.27 -16.80
CA SER A 68 5.72 4.79 -15.68
C SER A 68 5.69 3.28 -15.62
N GLU A 69 5.53 2.78 -14.40
CA GLU A 69 5.57 1.35 -14.10
C GLU A 69 4.69 1.11 -12.89
N PHE A 70 3.72 0.21 -13.02
CA PHE A 70 2.92 -0.29 -11.92
C PHE A 70 3.31 -1.74 -11.62
N GLY A 71 3.33 -2.10 -10.34
CA GLY A 71 3.66 -3.46 -9.95
C GLY A 71 3.50 -3.74 -8.46
N PHE A 72 4.06 -4.85 -8.02
CA PHE A 72 4.02 -5.28 -6.63
C PHE A 72 5.40 -5.67 -6.06
N PHE A 73 5.46 -5.80 -4.75
CA PHE A 73 6.61 -6.32 -4.01
C PHE A 73 6.14 -7.22 -2.86
N PHE A 74 6.98 -8.14 -2.42
CA PHE A 74 6.65 -8.99 -1.27
C PHE A 74 6.92 -8.27 0.05
N ALA A 75 6.02 -8.46 1.02
CA ALA A 75 6.18 -7.97 2.37
C ALA A 75 7.44 -8.59 3.02
N GLY A 76 8.30 -7.73 3.56
CA GLY A 76 9.58 -8.13 4.16
C GLY A 76 10.79 -7.91 3.25
N ASP A 77 10.58 -7.75 1.95
CA ASP A 77 11.62 -7.28 1.04
C ASP A 77 11.74 -5.75 1.09
N ASP A 78 12.88 -5.22 0.65
CA ASP A 78 13.12 -3.77 0.50
C ASP A 78 12.73 -3.34 -0.92
N PRO A 79 11.57 -2.67 -1.13
CA PRO A 79 11.09 -2.31 -2.45
C PRO A 79 11.79 -1.07 -3.03
N THR A 80 12.68 -0.42 -2.27
CA THR A 80 13.54 0.65 -2.80
C THR A 80 14.64 0.09 -3.71
N ASN A 81 14.99 -1.20 -3.53
CA ASN A 81 15.75 -1.96 -4.50
C ASN A 81 14.81 -2.47 -5.61
N SER A 82 15.00 -2.00 -6.84
CA SER A 82 14.15 -2.39 -7.98
C SER A 82 14.19 -3.88 -8.30
N ALA A 83 15.24 -4.61 -7.88
CA ALA A 83 15.31 -6.07 -8.05
C ALA A 83 14.33 -6.85 -7.16
N ASN A 84 13.73 -6.20 -6.17
CA ASN A 84 12.73 -6.78 -5.27
C ASN A 84 11.29 -6.42 -5.67
N ARG A 85 11.12 -5.83 -6.86
CA ARG A 85 9.83 -5.45 -7.42
C ARG A 85 9.51 -6.35 -8.61
N THR A 86 8.23 -6.53 -8.86
CA THR A 86 7.71 -7.28 -10.01
C THR A 86 6.74 -6.39 -10.76
N ILE A 87 6.98 -6.22 -12.05
CA ILE A 87 6.26 -5.32 -12.92
C ILE A 87 4.95 -5.98 -13.36
N ILE A 88 3.84 -5.22 -13.32
CA ILE A 88 2.53 -5.60 -13.85
C ILE A 88 2.25 -4.88 -15.16
N PHE A 89 2.47 -3.57 -15.19
CA PHE A 89 2.37 -2.73 -16.38
C PHE A 89 3.66 -1.91 -16.51
N GLY A 90 4.26 -1.93 -17.69
CA GLY A 90 5.57 -1.38 -17.95
C GLY A 90 5.61 -0.42 -19.13
N ASN A 91 6.81 0.03 -19.45
CA ASN A 91 7.05 1.07 -20.45
C ASN A 91 6.77 0.66 -21.90
N GLU A 92 6.64 -0.64 -22.12
CA GLU A 92 6.31 -1.32 -23.36
C GLU A 92 4.82 -1.26 -23.71
N ASP A 93 3.95 -1.00 -22.73
CA ASP A 93 2.48 -1.10 -22.89
C ASP A 93 1.86 0.20 -23.46
N PHE A 94 2.54 1.33 -23.25
CA PHE A 94 2.28 2.74 -23.62
C PHE A 94 1.73 3.12 -25.00
N PHE A 95 1.66 2.20 -25.97
CA PHE A 95 1.31 2.53 -27.35
C PHE A 95 -0.06 2.05 -27.81
N SER A 96 -0.84 1.43 -26.92
CA SER A 96 -2.22 1.12 -27.24
C SER A 96 -3.14 2.20 -26.69
N LEU A 97 -3.68 3.05 -27.57
CA LEU A 97 -4.83 3.92 -27.22
C LEU A 97 -6.11 3.13 -26.84
N SER A 98 -6.00 1.80 -26.62
CA SER A 98 -7.06 1.00 -26.01
C SER A 98 -6.98 1.17 -24.50
N LEU A 99 -8.03 1.75 -23.93
CA LEU A 99 -8.25 2.00 -22.50
C LEU A 99 -8.37 0.72 -21.64
N GLU A 100 -7.76 -0.39 -22.05
CA GLU A 100 -8.01 -1.71 -21.48
C GLU A 100 -6.71 -2.52 -21.48
N GLU A 101 -5.73 -2.09 -20.68
CA GLU A 101 -4.60 -2.94 -20.32
C GLU A 101 -5.03 -3.84 -19.17
N ALA A 102 -4.79 -5.14 -19.31
CA ALA A 102 -5.17 -6.12 -18.32
C ALA A 102 -4.05 -7.13 -18.15
N ALA A 103 -3.76 -7.48 -16.90
CA ALA A 103 -2.74 -8.45 -16.58
C ALA A 103 -3.30 -9.59 -15.74
N SER A 104 -2.65 -10.74 -15.82
CA SER A 104 -2.86 -11.84 -14.89
C SER A 104 -1.57 -12.15 -14.16
N ILE A 105 -1.64 -12.23 -12.83
CA ILE A 105 -0.52 -12.61 -11.97
C ILE A 105 -0.80 -13.98 -11.35
N ASN A 106 -0.02 -14.98 -11.73
CA ASN A 106 -0.15 -16.34 -11.22
C ASN A 106 0.89 -16.59 -10.14
N PHE A 107 0.46 -16.56 -8.88
CA PHE A 107 1.32 -16.78 -7.70
C PHE A 107 1.77 -18.23 -7.52
N ASN A 108 1.13 -19.20 -8.19
CA ASN A 108 1.62 -20.59 -8.19
C ASN A 108 2.83 -20.77 -9.12
N THR A 109 2.85 -20.07 -10.26
CA THR A 109 3.91 -20.21 -11.26
C THR A 109 4.94 -19.08 -11.22
N GLY A 110 4.62 -17.96 -10.57
CA GLY A 110 5.52 -16.80 -10.49
C GLY A 110 5.58 -16.03 -11.81
N ILE A 111 4.46 -15.90 -12.50
CA ILE A 111 4.40 -15.29 -13.85
C ILE A 111 3.39 -14.16 -13.84
N VAL A 112 3.79 -13.02 -14.37
CA VAL A 112 2.91 -11.94 -14.80
C VAL A 112 2.75 -12.03 -16.32
N ARG A 113 1.50 -12.02 -16.79
CA ARG A 113 1.16 -12.10 -18.21
C ARG A 113 0.25 -10.95 -18.58
N ASP A 114 0.66 -10.16 -19.56
CA ASP A 114 -0.22 -9.22 -20.25
C ASP A 114 -1.31 -10.02 -20.99
N LEU A 115 -2.57 -9.68 -20.76
CA LEU A 115 -3.73 -10.31 -21.38
C LEU A 115 -4.11 -9.65 -22.70
N THR A 116 -3.53 -8.49 -23.02
CA THR A 116 -3.75 -7.76 -24.27
C THR A 116 -3.03 -8.45 -25.42
N ASP A 117 -1.76 -8.78 -25.25
CA ASP A 117 -0.94 -9.45 -26.26
C ASP A 117 -0.56 -10.92 -25.94
N PHE A 118 -0.95 -11.40 -24.75
CA PHE A 118 -0.64 -12.73 -24.21
C PHE A 118 0.84 -13.02 -23.99
N SER A 119 1.69 -12.00 -23.96
CA SER A 119 3.12 -12.12 -23.66
C SER A 119 3.37 -12.24 -22.16
N GLN A 120 4.60 -12.63 -21.80
CA GLN A 120 5.02 -12.62 -20.41
C GLN A 120 5.60 -11.25 -20.12
N GLN A 121 4.99 -10.53 -19.18
CA GLN A 121 5.40 -9.21 -18.75
C GLN A 121 6.60 -9.30 -17.80
N ASP A 122 6.47 -10.12 -16.75
CA ASP A 122 7.53 -10.34 -15.77
C ASP A 122 7.45 -11.75 -15.17
N ALA A 123 8.46 -12.13 -14.42
CA ALA A 123 8.49 -13.35 -13.62
C ALA A 123 9.13 -13.11 -12.25
N PHE A 124 8.59 -13.79 -11.25
CA PHE A 124 9.07 -13.75 -9.88
C PHE A 124 9.23 -15.16 -9.34
N THR A 125 10.02 -15.31 -8.28
CA THR A 125 10.05 -16.59 -7.56
C THR A 125 8.77 -16.68 -6.72
N PRO A 126 7.93 -17.72 -6.90
CA PRO A 126 6.75 -17.90 -6.07
C PRO A 126 7.09 -17.81 -4.57
N GLY A 127 6.59 -16.76 -3.94
CA GLY A 127 6.73 -16.51 -2.51
C GLY A 127 5.47 -16.90 -1.76
N ALA A 128 5.62 -17.29 -0.50
CA ALA A 128 4.52 -17.29 0.45
C ALA A 128 4.62 -15.98 1.25
N GLY A 129 3.75 -15.03 0.98
CA GLY A 129 3.78 -13.74 1.66
C GLY A 129 2.70 -12.80 1.17
N ASP A 130 2.42 -11.81 2.00
CA ASP A 130 1.61 -10.67 1.62
C ASP A 130 2.40 -9.79 0.63
N ILE A 131 1.69 -8.97 -0.13
CA ILE A 131 2.25 -8.07 -1.13
C ILE A 131 1.83 -6.63 -0.85
N GLY A 132 2.67 -5.68 -1.22
CA GLY A 132 2.29 -4.29 -1.41
C GLY A 132 2.40 -3.90 -2.88
N PHE A 133 1.80 -2.78 -3.25
CA PHE A 133 1.86 -2.26 -4.61
C PHE A 133 2.73 -1.02 -4.69
N TYR A 134 3.24 -0.75 -5.88
CA TYR A 134 4.01 0.46 -6.14
C TYR A 134 3.66 1.01 -7.51
N TYR A 135 3.87 2.31 -7.64
CA TYR A 135 3.80 3.01 -8.91
C TYR A 135 5.03 3.91 -9.05
N THR A 136 5.69 3.84 -10.20
CA THR A 136 6.81 4.70 -10.56
C THR A 136 6.39 5.64 -11.68
N LEU A 137 6.76 6.92 -11.55
CA LEU A 137 6.68 7.92 -12.61
C LEU A 137 8.03 8.63 -12.71
N ASN A 138 8.78 8.34 -13.75
CA ASN A 138 10.18 8.75 -13.96
C ASN A 138 11.07 8.36 -12.76
N ASN A 139 11.38 9.32 -11.87
CA ASN A 139 12.24 9.12 -10.71
C ASN A 139 11.46 9.14 -9.38
N LEU A 140 10.13 9.24 -9.44
CA LEU A 140 9.26 9.20 -8.27
C LEU A 140 8.66 7.80 -8.17
N THR A 141 8.89 7.11 -7.06
CA THR A 141 8.20 5.85 -6.75
C THR A 141 7.38 6.04 -5.48
N ILE A 142 6.13 5.58 -5.52
CA ILE A 142 5.17 5.62 -4.43
C ILE A 142 4.75 4.19 -4.14
N TYR A 143 4.64 3.84 -2.87
CA TYR A 143 4.33 2.49 -2.39
C TYR A 143 3.05 2.49 -1.58
N THR A 144 2.29 1.39 -1.56
CA THR A 144 1.18 1.24 -0.60
C THR A 144 1.68 1.18 0.85
N LEU A 145 2.91 0.70 1.08
CA LEU A 145 3.57 0.81 2.40
C LEU A 145 4.04 2.24 2.65
N SER A 146 3.36 2.96 3.54
CA SER A 146 3.67 4.36 3.85
C SER A 146 5.09 4.57 4.39
N ILE A 147 5.69 3.56 5.04
CA ILE A 147 7.06 3.64 5.58
C ILE A 147 8.12 3.92 4.51
N TYR A 148 7.85 3.58 3.24
CA TYR A 148 8.76 3.85 2.13
C TYR A 148 8.48 5.19 1.43
N ASN A 149 7.36 5.84 1.74
CA ASN A 149 6.94 7.10 1.13
C ASN A 149 7.52 8.32 1.87
N ILE A 150 8.80 8.63 1.62
CA ILE A 150 9.54 9.68 2.33
C ILE A 150 8.97 11.11 2.15
N LEU A 151 8.20 11.35 1.08
CA LEU A 151 7.56 12.64 0.81
C LEU A 151 6.13 12.72 1.36
N GLY A 152 5.64 11.63 1.97
CA GLY A 152 4.24 11.45 2.34
C GLY A 152 3.61 10.31 1.53
N SER A 153 2.70 9.56 2.15
CA SER A 153 1.79 8.65 1.45
C SER A 153 0.63 9.43 0.88
N ASP A 154 0.43 9.33 -0.44
CA ASP A 154 -0.76 9.80 -1.16
C ASP A 154 -1.22 8.62 -2.02
N VAL A 155 -1.58 7.54 -1.32
CA VAL A 155 -2.13 6.31 -1.88
C VAL A 155 -3.50 6.12 -1.27
N GLY A 156 -4.51 5.88 -2.10
CA GLY A 156 -5.84 5.49 -1.65
C GLY A 156 -6.12 4.04 -1.98
N THR A 157 -6.66 3.28 -1.02
CA THR A 157 -7.08 1.89 -1.25
C THR A 157 -8.58 1.76 -1.01
N PHE A 158 -9.32 1.57 -2.10
CA PHE A 158 -10.78 1.62 -2.10
C PHE A 158 -11.34 0.24 -2.43
N ARG A 159 -11.86 -0.46 -1.42
CA ARG A 159 -12.48 -1.78 -1.63
C ARG A 159 -13.73 -1.68 -2.50
N PHE A 160 -13.88 -2.57 -3.47
CA PHE A 160 -15.09 -2.67 -4.28
C PHE A 160 -16.28 -3.14 -3.43
N ARG A 161 -17.44 -2.50 -3.57
CA ARG A 161 -18.61 -2.75 -2.70
C ARG A 161 -19.18 -4.16 -2.87
N ASP A 162 -19.16 -4.67 -4.11
CA ASP A 162 -19.78 -5.95 -4.46
C ASP A 162 -18.79 -7.13 -4.51
N ASN A 163 -17.48 -6.86 -4.39
CA ASN A 163 -16.46 -7.90 -4.27
C ASN A 163 -15.42 -7.51 -3.20
N PRO A 164 -15.41 -8.20 -2.04
CA PRO A 164 -14.47 -7.89 -0.97
C PRO A 164 -13.01 -8.19 -1.33
N ASN A 165 -12.77 -8.96 -2.42
CA ASN A 165 -11.44 -9.34 -2.89
C ASN A 165 -10.98 -8.49 -4.09
N ALA A 166 -11.62 -7.34 -4.33
CA ALA A 166 -11.22 -6.40 -5.37
C ALA A 166 -11.05 -5.00 -4.79
N TYR A 167 -9.96 -4.33 -5.18
CA TYR A 167 -9.59 -3.00 -4.72
C TYR A 167 -9.24 -2.12 -5.91
N LEU A 168 -9.68 -0.87 -5.84
CA LEU A 168 -9.08 0.20 -6.61
C LEU A 168 -7.91 0.76 -5.81
N ILE A 169 -6.73 0.75 -6.38
CA ILE A 169 -5.52 1.34 -5.82
C ILE A 169 -5.23 2.61 -6.59
N GLY A 170 -5.29 3.75 -5.89
CA GLY A 170 -4.99 5.05 -6.47
C GLY A 170 -3.65 5.56 -5.97
N PHE A 171 -2.85 6.13 -6.87
CA PHE A 171 -1.60 6.81 -6.54
C PHE A 171 -1.74 8.29 -6.88
N GLU A 172 -1.24 9.17 -6.02
CA GLU A 172 -1.32 10.62 -6.16
C GLU A 172 0.06 11.26 -5.90
N SER A 173 0.35 12.37 -6.57
CA SER A 173 1.61 13.06 -6.39
C SER A 173 1.69 13.73 -5.01
N PRO A 174 2.70 13.41 -4.18
CA PRO A 174 2.84 14.02 -2.86
C PRO A 174 3.21 15.50 -2.87
N LEU A 175 3.53 16.05 -4.04
CA LEU A 175 3.95 17.43 -4.19
C LEU A 175 2.81 18.36 -4.60
N VAL A 176 1.82 17.85 -5.35
CA VAL A 176 0.80 18.68 -6.01
C VAL A 176 -0.62 18.15 -5.86
N SER A 177 -0.82 17.00 -5.20
CA SER A 177 -2.13 16.38 -5.03
C SER A 177 -2.88 16.19 -6.35
N THR A 178 -2.19 15.57 -7.31
CA THR A 178 -2.74 15.18 -8.60
C THR A 178 -2.67 13.66 -8.70
N PRO A 179 -3.79 12.96 -9.01
CA PRO A 179 -3.76 11.54 -9.31
C PRO A 179 -2.71 11.23 -10.37
N LEU A 180 -2.00 10.12 -10.20
CA LEU A 180 -0.98 9.61 -11.13
C LEU A 180 -1.42 8.31 -11.79
N ALA A 181 -2.03 7.40 -11.04
CA ALA A 181 -2.54 6.14 -11.57
C ALA A 181 -3.74 5.61 -10.78
N TYR A 182 -4.56 4.78 -11.42
CA TYR A 182 -5.66 4.02 -10.83
C TYR A 182 -5.68 2.59 -11.38
N GLU A 183 -5.56 1.63 -10.47
CA GLU A 183 -5.41 0.21 -10.77
C GLU A 183 -6.52 -0.59 -10.11
N LEU A 184 -7.25 -1.40 -10.87
CA LEU A 184 -8.29 -2.28 -10.33
C LEU A 184 -7.74 -3.70 -10.19
N VAL A 185 -7.38 -4.04 -8.95
CA VAL A 185 -6.79 -5.33 -8.61
C VAL A 185 -7.85 -6.26 -8.02
N ALA A 186 -8.05 -7.43 -8.62
CA ALA A 186 -8.97 -8.47 -8.15
C ALA A 186 -8.23 -9.77 -7.79
N GLY A 187 -8.62 -10.41 -6.69
CA GLY A 187 -7.93 -11.58 -6.13
C GLY A 187 -6.99 -11.22 -4.99
N VAL A 188 -7.27 -10.14 -4.25
CA VAL A 188 -6.48 -9.68 -3.10
C VAL A 188 -7.37 -9.49 -1.88
N SER A 189 -6.88 -9.84 -0.69
CA SER A 189 -7.56 -9.57 0.58
C SER A 189 -6.70 -8.64 1.43
N PRO A 190 -7.26 -7.67 2.16
CA PRO A 190 -6.47 -6.76 2.98
C PRO A 190 -5.81 -7.54 4.13
N VAL A 191 -4.53 -7.28 4.38
CA VAL A 191 -3.86 -7.78 5.58
C VAL A 191 -4.30 -6.92 6.76
N PRO A 192 -4.94 -7.50 7.79
CA PRO A 192 -5.33 -6.72 8.96
C PRO A 192 -4.10 -6.08 9.60
N GLU A 193 -4.14 -4.77 9.83
CA GLU A 193 -3.10 -4.11 10.61
C GLU A 193 -2.94 -4.84 11.96
N PRO A 194 -1.70 -5.14 12.39
CA PRO A 194 -1.48 -5.74 13.70
C PRO A 194 -2.15 -4.86 14.76
N ALA A 195 -2.93 -5.50 15.65
CA ALA A 195 -3.77 -4.87 16.67
C ALA A 195 -3.00 -4.09 17.77
N THR A 196 -1.84 -3.55 17.46
CA THR A 196 -0.96 -2.70 18.28
C THR A 196 -1.73 -1.56 18.97
N MET A 197 -2.78 -1.04 18.32
CA MET A 197 -3.78 -0.13 18.90
C MET A 197 -4.53 -0.68 20.13
N MET A 198 -4.95 -1.95 20.08
CA MET A 198 -5.66 -2.63 21.17
C MET A 198 -4.74 -2.87 22.38
N LEU A 199 -3.44 -3.07 22.13
CA LEU A 199 -2.42 -3.28 23.16
C LEU A 199 -2.08 -1.99 23.93
N VAL A 200 -2.01 -0.83 23.24
CA VAL A 200 -1.86 0.48 23.91
C VAL A 200 -3.10 0.82 24.75
N GLY A 201 -4.30 0.56 24.23
CA GLY A 201 -5.55 0.80 24.95
C GLY A 201 -5.70 -0.04 26.23
N THR A 202 -5.39 -1.33 26.17
CA THR A 202 -5.41 -2.23 27.34
C THR A 202 -4.26 -1.95 28.31
N GLY A 203 -3.08 -1.59 27.81
CA GLY A 203 -1.93 -1.17 28.61
C GLY A 203 -2.21 0.07 29.46
N LEU A 204 -2.86 1.09 28.90
CA LEU A 204 -3.26 2.30 29.63
C LEU A 204 -4.38 2.04 30.64
N ALA A 205 -5.37 1.21 30.29
CA ALA A 205 -6.43 0.80 31.22
C ALA A 205 -5.88 0.03 32.44
N GLY A 206 -4.84 -0.80 32.24
CA GLY A 206 -4.12 -1.51 33.30
C GLY A 206 -3.36 -0.61 34.28
N LEU A 207 -3.08 0.65 33.92
CA LEU A 207 -2.39 1.62 34.79
C LEU A 207 -3.35 2.37 35.75
N ILE A 208 -4.66 2.37 35.47
CA ILE A 208 -5.68 3.05 36.29
C ILE A 208 -5.76 2.50 37.73
N PRO A 209 -5.74 1.18 37.97
CA PRO A 209 -5.74 0.62 39.34
C PRO A 209 -4.45 0.95 40.11
N VAL A 210 -3.30 1.01 39.42
CA VAL A 210 -1.99 1.31 40.01
C VAL A 210 -1.93 2.76 40.51
N LEU A 211 -2.57 3.69 39.80
CA LEU A 211 -2.66 5.10 40.20
C LEU A 211 -3.63 5.31 41.39
N ARG A 212 -4.71 4.52 41.49
CA ARG A 212 -5.65 4.60 42.62
C ARG A 212 -5.06 4.10 43.94
N ARG A 213 -4.17 3.10 43.91
CA ARG A 213 -3.54 2.51 45.10
C ARG A 213 -2.52 3.43 45.81
N LYS A 214 -2.14 4.55 45.18
CA LYS A 214 -1.13 5.48 45.66
C LYS A 214 -1.71 6.74 46.31
N ARG A 215 -3.04 6.90 46.30
CA ARG A 215 -3.77 8.05 46.83
C ARG A 215 -4.60 7.74 48.10
N GLY A 216 -4.59 6.48 48.56
CA GLY A 216 -5.02 6.09 49.91
C GLY A 216 -3.79 5.81 50.76
#